data_AF-A0A166MF52-F1
#
_entry.id   AF-A0A166MF52-F1
#
_cell.length_a   1.000
_cell.length_b   1.000
_cell.length_c   1.000
_cell.angle_alpha   90.00
_cell.angle_beta   90.00
_cell.angle_gamma   90.00
#
_symmetry.space_group_name_H-M   'P 1'
#
loop_
_entity.id
_entity.type
_entity.pdbx_description
1 polymer ?
#
loop_
_entity_poly.entity_id
_entity_poly.type
_entity_poly.pdbx_seq_one_letter_code
_entity_poly.pdbx_strand_id
1 'polypeptide(L)'
;MMPDHVHLLVSIPPKLSVASFMGYLKGKSALMMFDQHANLKYKFGNRHFWSVGYYVSTVGLNEATIRKYIRDQEKHDQAQDRLSVREYEDPFKGQGK
;
A
#
# COMPACT_ATOMS: atom_id res chain seq x y z
N MET A 1 -7.33 4.30 -1.11
CA MET A 1 -6.44 3.20 -0.68
C MET A 1 -7.05 1.89 -1.15
N MET A 2 -6.27 1.06 -1.84
CA MET A 2 -6.76 -0.20 -2.39
C MET A 2 -6.64 -1.33 -1.36
N PRO A 3 -7.46 -2.39 -1.46
CA PRO A 3 -7.42 -3.51 -0.51
C PRO A 3 -6.10 -4.29 -0.53
N ASP A 4 -5.40 -4.32 -1.66
CA ASP A 4 -4.25 -5.19 -1.92
C ASP A 4 -2.94 -4.46 -2.24
N HIS A 5 -2.97 -3.14 -2.48
CA HIS A 5 -1.79 -2.32 -2.75
C HIS A 5 -1.92 -0.87 -2.28
N VAL A 6 -0.79 -0.17 -2.20
CA VAL A 6 -0.72 1.22 -1.73
C VAL A 6 0.06 2.09 -2.72
N HIS A 7 -0.52 3.23 -3.09
CA HIS A 7 0.15 4.28 -3.84
C HIS A 7 0.66 5.37 -2.89
N LEU A 8 1.93 5.75 -3.05
CA LEU A 8 2.58 6.78 -2.23
C LEU A 8 3.24 7.82 -3.13
N LEU A 9 3.03 9.09 -2.81
CA LEU A 9 3.79 10.21 -3.37
C LEU A 9 4.67 10.78 -2.25
N VAL A 10 5.99 10.56 -2.34
CA VAL A 10 6.94 10.89 -1.28
C VAL A 10 8.15 11.61 -1.83
N SER A 11 8.71 12.54 -1.03
CA SER A 11 10.00 13.15 -1.32
C SER A 11 11.09 12.39 -0.56
N ILE A 12 12.08 11.86 -1.29
CA ILE A 12 13.20 11.09 -0.73
C ILE A 12 14.47 11.94 -0.90
N PRO A 13 15.21 12.24 0.19
CA PRO A 13 16.50 12.91 0.08
C PRO A 13 17.45 12.14 -0.86
N PRO A 14 18.17 12.81 -1.79
CA PRO A 14 18.98 12.14 -2.81
C PRO A 14 20.12 11.29 -2.25
N LYS A 15 20.54 11.54 -1.00
CA LYS A 15 21.52 10.74 -0.27
C LYS A 15 21.00 9.35 0.16
N LEU A 16 19.68 9.15 0.14
CA LEU A 16 19.05 7.88 0.48
C LEU A 16 18.64 7.19 -0.81
N SER A 17 19.08 5.95 -0.98
CA SER A 17 18.61 5.15 -2.11
C SER A 17 17.12 4.81 -1.95
N VAL A 18 16.39 4.81 -3.08
CA VAL A 18 14.98 4.40 -3.11
C VAL A 18 14.81 2.99 -2.54
N ALA A 19 15.72 2.08 -2.86
CA ALA A 19 15.68 0.71 -2.37
C ALA A 19 15.79 0.63 -0.84
N SER A 20 16.71 1.40 -0.24
CA SER A 20 16.87 1.47 1.22
C SER A 20 15.61 2.05 1.89
N PHE A 21 15.05 3.12 1.32
CA PHE A 21 13.81 3.71 1.79
C PHE A 21 12.65 2.70 1.75
N MET A 22 12.46 2.02 0.61
CA MET A 22 11.40 1.02 0.45
C MET A 22 11.59 -0.19 1.35
N GLY A 23 12.84 -0.65 1.55
CA GLY A 23 13.15 -1.73 2.48
C GLY A 23 12.76 -1.39 3.91
N TYR A 24 13.12 -0.19 4.37
CA TYR A 24 12.72 0.31 5.69
C TYR A 24 11.20 0.44 5.81
N LEU A 25 10.57 1.10 4.83
CA LEU A 25 9.13 1.35 4.84
C LEU A 25 8.33 0.06 4.89
N LYS A 26 8.61 -0.89 3.98
CA LYS A 26 7.91 -2.19 3.92
C LYS A 26 8.18 -3.02 5.18
N GLY A 27 9.43 -3.03 5.67
CA GLY A 27 9.79 -3.79 6.88
C GLY A 27 9.12 -3.26 8.16
N LYS A 28 9.19 -1.95 8.40
CA LYS A 28 8.61 -1.32 9.60
C LYS A 28 7.09 -1.36 9.58
N SER A 29 6.46 -1.08 8.44
CA SER A 29 5.00 -1.17 8.32
C SER A 29 4.50 -2.60 8.53
N ALA A 30 5.14 -3.62 7.94
CA ALA A 30 4.77 -5.02 8.17
C ALA A 30 4.84 -5.39 9.66
N LEU A 31 5.90 -4.96 10.36
CA LEU A 31 6.04 -5.18 11.79
C LEU A 31 4.89 -4.53 12.59
N MET A 32 4.57 -3.27 12.30
CA MET A 32 3.47 -2.54 12.96
C MET A 32 2.12 -3.20 12.69
N MET A 33 1.87 -3.64 11.46
CA MET A 33 0.63 -4.31 11.09
C MET A 33 0.44 -5.63 11.85
N PHE A 34 1.49 -6.44 11.97
CA PHE A 34 1.41 -7.69 12.73
C PHE A 34 1.32 -7.46 14.25
N ASP A 35 1.84 -6.34 14.76
CA ASP A 35 1.71 -5.97 16.16
C ASP A 35 0.28 -5.53 16.50
N GLN A 36 -0.31 -4.65 15.68
CA GLN A 36 -1.66 -4.12 15.86
C GLN A 36 -2.77 -5.13 15.54
N HIS A 37 -2.53 -6.02 14.57
CA HIS A 37 -3.51 -6.99 14.09
C HIS A 37 -2.97 -8.41 14.22
N ALA A 38 -2.85 -8.90 15.46
CA ALA A 38 -2.29 -10.22 15.76
C ALA A 38 -2.93 -11.37 14.95
N ASN A 39 -4.22 -11.26 14.63
CA ASN A 39 -4.96 -12.25 13.83
C ASN A 39 -4.42 -12.40 12.39
N LEU A 40 -3.77 -11.36 11.85
CA LEU A 40 -3.15 -11.41 10.52
C LEU A 40 -1.91 -12.30 10.49
N LYS A 41 -1.23 -12.53 11.64
CA LYS A 41 -0.09 -13.47 11.71
C LYS A 41 -0.50 -14.89 11.29
N TYR A 42 -1.75 -15.28 11.56
CA TYR A 42 -2.28 -16.59 11.20
C TYR A 42 -2.76 -16.65 9.75
N LYS A 43 -3.37 -15.58 9.23
CA LYS A 43 -3.79 -15.50 7.81
C LYS A 43 -2.59 -15.45 6.85
N PHE A 44 -1.51 -14.77 7.22
CA PHE A 44 -0.28 -14.69 6.45
C PHE A 44 0.77 -15.64 7.04
N GLY A 45 0.51 -16.95 7.09
CA GLY A 45 1.28 -17.97 7.83
C GLY A 45 2.82 -17.95 7.71
N ASN A 46 3.41 -17.24 6.74
CA ASN A 46 4.85 -16.98 6.60
C ASN A 46 5.30 -15.55 6.99
N ARG A 47 4.45 -14.75 7.65
CA ARG A 47 4.66 -13.35 8.04
C ARG A 47 5.09 -12.41 6.90
N HIS A 48 4.72 -12.73 5.66
CA HIS A 48 4.89 -11.82 4.52
C HIS A 48 3.65 -10.95 4.37
N PHE A 49 3.76 -9.68 4.74
CA PHE A 49 2.67 -8.70 4.57
C PHE A 49 2.69 -8.06 3.18
N TRP A 50 3.87 -7.68 2.70
CA TRP A 50 4.05 -7.09 1.38
C TRP A 50 4.56 -8.12 0.36
N SER A 51 4.23 -7.91 -0.92
CA SER A 51 4.92 -8.60 -2.02
C SER A 51 6.42 -8.28 -2.02
N VAL A 52 7.25 -9.12 -2.64
CA VAL A 52 8.71 -8.88 -2.71
C VAL A 52 9.02 -7.62 -3.53
N GLY A 53 8.30 -7.41 -4.63
CA GLY A 53 8.48 -6.29 -5.55
C GLY A 53 7.92 -4.95 -5.06
N TYR A 54 8.28 -3.88 -5.75
CA TYR A 54 7.66 -2.57 -5.66
C TYR A 54 7.86 -1.83 -6.99
N TYR A 55 6.95 -0.91 -7.32
CA TYR A 55 7.08 -0.02 -8.48
C TYR A 55 7.46 1.37 -8.00
N VAL A 56 8.38 2.03 -8.72
CA VAL A 56 8.76 3.42 -8.47
C VAL A 56 8.93 4.15 -9.80
N SER A 57 8.47 5.40 -9.83
CA SER A 57 8.68 6.31 -10.94
C SER A 57 9.06 7.68 -10.38
N THR A 58 10.05 8.33 -10.97
CA THR A 58 10.48 9.67 -10.56
C THR A 58 9.49 10.70 -11.06
N VAL A 59 9.13 11.63 -10.18
CA VAL A 59 8.23 12.74 -10.52
C VAL A 59 9.05 14.01 -10.55
N GLY A 60 9.12 14.64 -11.72
CA GLY A 60 9.72 15.97 -11.89
C GLY A 60 8.71 17.09 -11.60
N LEU A 61 8.72 18.13 -12.42
CA LEU A 61 7.88 19.33 -12.29
C LEU A 61 6.34 19.11 -12.38
N ASN A 62 5.88 17.87 -12.64
CA ASN A 62 4.48 17.54 -12.92
C ASN A 62 3.74 16.92 -11.72
N GLU A 63 4.03 17.37 -10.50
CA GLU A 63 3.44 16.82 -9.27
C GLU A 63 1.90 16.87 -9.28
N ALA A 64 1.31 17.96 -9.79
CA ALA A 64 -0.14 18.12 -9.89
C ALA A 64 -0.79 17.05 -10.80
N THR A 65 -0.14 16.73 -11.92
CA THR A 65 -0.59 15.71 -12.87
C THR A 65 -0.52 14.32 -12.25
N ILE A 66 0.55 14.02 -11.50
CA ILE A 66 0.70 12.70 -10.86
C ILE A 66 -0.28 12.54 -9.70
N ARG A 67 -0.52 13.60 -8.92
CA ARG A 67 -1.56 13.59 -7.88
C ARG A 67 -2.95 13.38 -8.47
N LYS A 68 -3.21 13.89 -9.68
CA LYS A 68 -4.45 13.60 -10.41
C LYS A 68 -4.47 12.13 -10.85
N TYR A 69 -3.40 11.64 -11.46
CA TYR A 69 -3.27 10.24 -11.87
C TYR A 69 -3.52 9.25 -10.73
N ILE A 70 -2.91 9.44 -9.55
CA ILE A 70 -3.12 8.56 -8.39
C ILE A 70 -4.61 8.52 -8.00
N ARG A 71 -5.27 9.69 -7.97
CA ARG A 71 -6.70 9.77 -7.64
C ARG A 71 -7.59 9.12 -8.69
N ASP A 72 -7.23 9.27 -9.96
CA ASP A 72 -8.00 8.69 -11.06
C ASP A 72 -7.78 7.17 -11.12
N GLN A 73 -6.58 6.68 -10.85
CA GLN A 73 -6.27 5.25 -10.70
C GLN A 73 -7.08 4.66 -9.55
N GLU A 74 -7.13 5.35 -8.41
CA GLU A 74 -7.92 4.89 -7.27
C GLU A 74 -9.41 4.76 -7.59
N LYS A 75 -9.95 5.65 -8.42
CA LYS A 75 -11.34 5.56 -8.88
C LYS A 75 -11.55 4.44 -9.88
N HIS A 76 -10.58 4.24 -10.78
CA HIS A 76 -10.64 3.21 -11.80
C HIS A 76 -10.65 1.82 -11.17
N ASP A 77 -9.72 1.51 -10.27
CA ASP A 77 -9.69 0.16 -9.70
C ASP A 77 -10.86 -0.07 -8.73
N GLN A 78 -11.37 0.96 -8.04
CA GLN A 78 -12.63 0.86 -7.28
C GLN A 78 -13.83 0.52 -8.17
N ALA A 79 -13.89 1.10 -9.37
CA ALA A 79 -14.94 0.78 -10.33
C ALA A 79 -14.79 -0.65 -10.87
N GLN A 80 -13.57 -1.10 -11.15
CA GLN A 80 -13.29 -2.48 -11.56
C GLN A 80 -13.62 -3.49 -10.46
N ASP A 81 -13.24 -3.21 -9.21
CA ASP A 81 -13.53 -4.06 -8.06
C ASP A 81 -15.03 -4.20 -7.83
N ARG A 82 -15.82 -3.12 -7.96
CA ARG A 82 -17.29 -3.16 -7.88
C ARG A 82 -17.96 -3.96 -8.99
N LEU A 83 -17.32 -4.05 -10.16
CA LEU A 83 -17.80 -4.87 -11.28
C LEU A 83 -17.44 -6.35 -11.10
N SER A 84 -16.40 -6.65 -10.33
CA SER A 84 -16.06 -8.02 -9.92
C SER A 84 -16.95 -8.44 -8.75
N VAL A 85 -17.51 -9.66 -8.77
CA VAL A 85 -18.46 -10.16 -7.74
C VAL A 85 -17.76 -10.48 -6.40
N ARG A 86 -16.60 -9.88 -6.12
CA ARG A 86 -15.80 -10.15 -4.93
C ARG A 86 -16.14 -9.11 -3.86
N GLU A 87 -17.11 -9.42 -3.00
CA GLU A 87 -17.29 -8.67 -1.75
C GLU A 87 -16.02 -8.82 -0.89
N TYR A 88 -15.18 -7.80 -0.90
CA TYR A 88 -14.03 -7.71 0.00
C TYR A 88 -14.53 -7.29 1.38
N GLU A 89 -14.54 -8.22 2.34
CA GLU A 89 -14.62 -7.85 3.75
C GLU A 89 -13.36 -7.06 4.14
N ASP A 90 -13.54 -5.87 4.70
CA ASP A 90 -12.44 -5.04 5.21
C ASP A 90 -11.71 -5.78 6.36
N PRO A 91 -10.46 -6.25 6.14
CA PRO A 91 -9.75 -7.01 7.15
C PRO A 91 -9.24 -6.14 8.31
N PHE A 92 -9.40 -4.82 8.23
CA PHE A 92 -8.98 -3.84 9.22
C PHE A 92 -10.15 -3.19 9.95
N LYS A 93 -11.39 -3.61 9.67
CA LYS A 93 -12.58 -3.18 10.42
C LYS A 93 -12.44 -3.67 11.86
N GLY A 94 -11.96 -2.80 12.75
CA GLY A 94 -11.75 -3.13 14.15
C GLY A 94 -13.05 -3.62 14.80
N GLN A 95 -12.93 -4.51 15.78
CA GLN A 95 -14.02 -4.75 16.71
C GLN A 95 -14.29 -3.42 17.41
N GLY A 96 -15.39 -2.76 17.04
CA GLY A 96 -15.84 -1.56 17.73
C GLY A 96 -15.93 -1.85 19.21
N LYS A 97 -15.39 -0.96 20.03
CA LYS A 97 -15.82 -0.84 21.41
C LYS A 97 -17.24 -0.32 21.44
#